data_AF-A0A8B8MWW5-F1
#
_entry.id   AF-A0A8B8MWW5-F1
#
_cell.length_a   1.000
_cell.length_b   1.000
_cell.length_c   1.000
_cell.angle_alpha   90.00
_cell.angle_beta   90.00
_cell.angle_gamma   90.00
#
_symmetry.space_group_name_H-M   'P 1'
#
loop_
_entity.id
_entity.type
_entity.pdbx_description
1 polymer ?
#
loop_
_entity_poly.entity_id
_entity_poly.type
_entity_poly.pdbx_seq_one_letter_code
_entity_poly.pdbx_strand_id
1 'polypeptide(L)'
;MIEMDSFHALQLFSKHAFEKDFPPPDYHDISRKITSKIGGLPLALKIIGSSLFGKNKQFWKTTLKKLDLAPKQEVLNKLKVSYDMLDYHQREIFLDIACYFIGKERHHPHYLWKASSYFPKRELLVLARMSLTKEEEDDDILWMHDQLRDLAREIIQREDVHNPGKRSRLWEPKIALDVVRMKEGTDKVIALKLTGLSKEQNFTSEEFSTLPNLRFLELDSRNLVGDFKNLLSKLTWLSWSNCPFRITCDELISREISCARPFGK
;
A
#
# COMPACT_ATOMS: atom_id res chain seq x y z
N MET A 1 -1.00 17.07 20.91
CA MET A 1 -2.12 16.74 20.00
C MET A 1 -3.39 17.09 20.75
N ILE A 2 -4.20 18.04 20.29
CA ILE A 2 -5.46 18.37 20.97
C ILE A 2 -6.46 17.28 20.54
N GLU A 3 -6.88 16.45 21.49
CA GLU A 3 -7.92 15.46 21.23
C GLU A 3 -9.23 16.20 20.93
N MET A 4 -9.85 15.86 19.80
CA MET A 4 -11.18 16.37 19.46
C MET A 4 -12.19 15.92 20.52
N ASP A 5 -13.02 16.83 21.00
CA ASP A 5 -14.02 16.51 22.02
C ASP A 5 -15.04 15.49 21.50
N SER A 6 -15.73 14.85 22.45
CA SER A 6 -16.65 13.75 22.17
C SER A 6 -17.81 14.12 21.24
N PHE A 7 -18.25 15.38 21.24
CA PHE A 7 -19.36 15.85 20.41
C PHE A 7 -18.92 15.98 18.96
N HIS A 8 -17.82 16.70 18.72
CA HIS A 8 -17.26 16.83 17.37
C HIS A 8 -16.78 15.48 16.82
N ALA A 9 -16.28 14.59 17.69
CA ALA A 9 -15.92 13.23 17.30
C ALA A 9 -17.11 12.41 16.80
N LEU A 10 -18.24 12.47 17.51
CA LEU A 10 -19.48 11.81 17.11
C LEU A 10 -20.02 12.42 15.80
N GLN A 11 -19.98 13.75 15.67
CA GLN A 11 -20.44 14.44 14.48
C GLN A 11 -19.59 14.08 13.25
N LEU A 12 -18.26 14.11 13.38
CA LEU A 12 -17.35 13.74 12.30
C LEU A 12 -17.57 12.29 11.87
N PHE A 13 -17.61 11.36 12.83
CA PHE A 13 -17.89 9.96 12.55
C PHE A 13 -19.23 9.78 11.84
N SER A 14 -20.28 10.48 12.30
CA SER A 14 -21.61 10.39 11.72
C SER A 14 -21.66 10.89 10.28
N LYS A 15 -20.95 11.97 9.95
CA LYS A 15 -20.86 12.48 8.59
C LYS A 15 -20.33 11.41 7.62
N HIS A 16 -19.36 10.62 8.07
CA HIS A 16 -18.76 9.57 7.24
C HIS A 16 -19.53 8.23 7.28
N ALA A 17 -20.20 7.90 8.39
CA ALA A 17 -20.93 6.65 8.55
C ALA A 17 -22.38 6.69 8.05
N PHE A 18 -22.99 7.87 8.02
CA PHE A 18 -24.42 8.07 7.73
C PHE A 18 -24.72 9.23 6.79
N GLU A 19 -23.71 10.00 6.36
CA GLU A 19 -23.91 11.25 5.59
C GLU A 19 -24.82 12.26 6.30
N LYS A 20 -24.78 12.26 7.64
CA LYS A 20 -25.59 13.11 8.52
C LYS A 20 -24.75 13.64 9.67
N ASP A 21 -25.12 14.79 10.21
CA ASP A 21 -24.46 15.34 11.41
C ASP A 21 -24.56 14.43 12.63
N PHE A 22 -25.65 13.66 12.77
CA PHE A 22 -25.85 12.78 13.93
C PHE A 22 -26.32 11.38 13.54
N PRO A 23 -25.91 10.34 14.31
CA PRO A 23 -26.34 8.97 14.05
C PRO A 23 -27.86 8.81 14.21
N PRO A 24 -28.50 7.92 13.43
CA PRO A 24 -29.87 7.49 13.69
C PRO A 24 -30.03 6.93 15.10
N PRO A 25 -31.24 7.01 15.72
CA PRO A 25 -31.47 6.53 17.09
C PRO A 25 -30.98 5.10 17.33
N ASP A 26 -31.26 4.17 16.41
CA ASP A 26 -30.87 2.76 16.50
C ASP A 26 -29.36 2.51 16.45
N TYR A 27 -28.59 3.50 15.98
CA TYR A 27 -27.14 3.43 15.85
C TYR A 27 -26.41 4.38 16.82
N HIS A 28 -27.15 5.17 17.60
CA HIS A 28 -26.59 6.19 18.46
C HIS A 28 -25.64 5.60 19.52
N ASP A 29 -26.06 4.51 20.18
CA ASP A 29 -25.26 3.87 21.24
C ASP A 29 -23.97 3.25 20.71
N ILE A 30 -24.04 2.54 19.58
CA ILE A 30 -22.87 1.88 19.02
C ILE A 30 -21.90 2.92 18.44
N SER A 31 -22.42 4.01 17.85
CA SER A 31 -21.60 5.11 17.35
C SER A 31 -20.82 5.77 18.49
N ARG A 32 -21.47 6.10 19.62
CA ARG A 32 -20.77 6.63 20.81
C ARG A 32 -19.69 5.70 21.33
N LYS A 33 -19.95 4.39 21.38
CA LYS A 33 -18.96 3.40 21.83
C LYS A 33 -17.76 3.36 20.90
N ILE A 34 -17.99 3.36 19.58
CA ILE A 34 -16.92 3.36 18.57
C ILE A 34 -16.09 4.64 18.67
N THR A 35 -16.72 5.82 18.69
CA THR A 35 -15.99 7.11 18.74
C THR A 35 -15.17 7.26 20.01
N SER A 36 -15.70 6.79 21.16
CA SER A 36 -14.98 6.75 22.43
C SER A 36 -13.73 5.86 22.36
N LYS A 37 -13.80 4.71 21.68
CA LYS A 37 -12.66 3.80 21.52
C LYS A 37 -11.58 4.37 20.60
N ILE A 38 -11.99 5.10 19.56
CA ILE A 38 -11.06 5.75 18.63
C ILE A 38 -10.33 6.91 19.32
N GLY A 39 -11.01 7.67 20.18
CA GLY A 39 -10.39 8.67 21.07
C GLY A 39 -9.89 9.92 20.35
N GLY A 40 -10.79 10.76 19.85
CA GLY A 40 -10.46 12.09 19.34
C GLY A 40 -9.59 12.15 18.07
N LEU A 41 -9.20 11.00 17.50
CA LEU A 41 -8.35 10.90 16.29
C LEU A 41 -9.16 11.14 15.01
N PRO A 42 -9.04 12.30 14.35
CA PRO A 42 -9.94 12.66 13.25
C PRO A 42 -9.83 11.69 12.06
N LEU A 43 -8.61 11.30 11.69
CA LEU A 43 -8.39 10.38 10.57
C LEU A 43 -9.04 9.01 10.81
N ALA A 44 -8.84 8.42 12.00
CA ALA A 44 -9.44 7.13 12.34
C ALA A 44 -10.98 7.20 12.40
N LEU A 45 -11.55 8.31 12.88
CA LEU A 45 -13.00 8.53 12.88
C LEU A 45 -13.56 8.57 11.45
N LYS A 46 -12.89 9.29 10.54
CA LYS A 46 -13.29 9.34 9.11
C LYS A 46 -13.25 7.96 8.49
N ILE A 47 -12.13 7.26 8.59
CA ILE A 47 -11.92 5.97 7.92
C ILE A 47 -12.89 4.92 8.48
N ILE A 48 -13.00 4.80 9.80
CA ILE A 48 -13.89 3.81 10.42
C ILE A 48 -15.35 4.16 10.13
N GLY A 49 -15.73 5.44 10.20
CA GLY A 49 -17.06 5.90 9.80
C GLY A 49 -17.40 5.48 8.36
N SER A 50 -16.54 5.86 7.41
CA SER A 50 -16.70 5.51 6.00
C SER A 50 -16.77 4.00 5.75
N SER A 51 -15.97 3.19 6.47
CA SER A 51 -15.98 1.72 6.34
C SER A 51 -17.29 1.07 6.77
N LEU A 52 -18.05 1.76 7.63
CA LEU A 52 -19.30 1.29 8.22
C LEU A 52 -20.54 1.78 7.45
N PHE A 53 -20.36 2.70 6.49
CA PHE A 53 -21.43 3.21 5.65
C PHE A 53 -22.14 2.08 4.89
N GLY A 54 -23.47 2.06 4.94
CA GLY A 54 -24.30 1.02 4.31
C GLY A 54 -24.14 -0.39 4.89
N LYS A 55 -23.38 -0.57 5.98
CA LYS A 55 -23.19 -1.88 6.62
C LYS A 55 -24.27 -2.18 7.65
N ASN A 56 -24.62 -3.46 7.77
CA ASN A 56 -25.61 -3.91 8.75
C ASN A 56 -25.08 -3.82 10.20
N LYS A 57 -25.99 -3.81 11.17
CA LYS A 57 -25.67 -3.65 12.61
C LYS A 57 -24.76 -4.76 13.16
N GLN A 58 -24.74 -5.95 12.54
CA GLN A 58 -23.84 -7.03 12.96
C GLN A 58 -22.38 -6.70 12.59
N PHE A 59 -22.15 -6.14 11.41
CA PHE A 59 -20.83 -5.68 10.99
C PHE A 59 -20.29 -4.61 11.94
N TRP A 60 -21.13 -3.65 12.32
CA TRP A 60 -20.79 -2.62 13.31
C TRP A 60 -20.36 -3.21 14.66
N LYS A 61 -21.07 -4.22 15.16
CA LYS A 61 -20.70 -4.92 16.41
C LYS A 61 -19.35 -5.60 16.29
N THR A 62 -19.06 -6.22 15.14
CA THR A 62 -17.74 -6.84 14.88
C THR A 62 -16.63 -5.79 14.86
N THR A 63 -16.86 -4.64 14.25
CA THR A 63 -15.91 -3.52 14.25
C THR A 63 -15.62 -3.01 15.66
N LEU A 64 -16.66 -2.82 16.49
CA LEU A 64 -16.49 -2.42 17.88
C LEU A 64 -15.64 -3.43 18.67
N LYS A 65 -15.89 -4.74 18.48
CA LYS A 65 -15.08 -5.80 19.12
C LYS A 65 -13.61 -5.74 18.69
N LYS A 66 -13.32 -5.49 17.42
CA LYS A 66 -11.93 -5.32 16.94
C LYS A 66 -11.25 -4.11 17.59
N LEU A 67 -11.98 -3.00 17.78
CA LEU A 67 -11.48 -1.82 18.48
C LEU A 67 -11.24 -2.07 19.98
N ASP A 68 -12.02 -2.95 20.61
CA ASP A 68 -11.81 -3.35 22.00
C ASP A 68 -10.52 -4.16 22.21
N LEU A 69 -10.12 -4.95 21.21
CA LEU A 69 -8.89 -5.74 21.24
C LEU A 69 -7.63 -4.92 20.91
N ALA A 70 -7.79 -3.74 20.31
CA ALA A 70 -6.68 -2.89 19.94
C ALA A 70 -6.05 -2.23 21.20
N PRO A 71 -4.71 -2.24 21.34
CA PRO A 71 -4.03 -1.50 22.40
C PRO A 71 -4.45 -0.02 22.41
N LYS A 72 -4.84 0.47 23.59
CA LYS A 72 -5.49 1.80 23.76
C LYS A 72 -4.68 2.99 23.22
N GLN A 73 -3.36 2.88 23.16
CA GLN A 73 -2.46 4.02 22.90
C GLN A 73 -1.85 4.06 21.49
N GLU A 74 -1.97 3.02 20.66
CA GLU A 74 -1.32 3.02 19.35
C GLU A 74 -2.32 3.45 18.26
N VAL A 75 -2.11 4.66 17.71
CA VAL A 75 -2.89 5.19 16.59
C VAL A 75 -2.92 4.21 15.42
N LEU A 76 -1.79 3.54 15.15
CA LEU A 76 -1.67 2.54 14.08
C LEU A 76 -2.61 1.35 14.31
N ASN A 77 -2.76 0.86 15.55
CA ASN A 77 -3.67 -0.27 15.83
C ASN A 77 -5.14 0.11 15.59
N LYS A 78 -5.51 1.37 15.87
CA LYS A 78 -6.86 1.87 15.58
C LYS A 78 -7.10 1.99 14.08
N LEU A 79 -6.12 2.45 13.31
CA LEU A 79 -6.19 2.50 11.84
C LEU A 79 -6.18 1.10 11.20
N LYS A 80 -5.45 0.15 11.79
CA LYS A 80 -5.37 -1.25 11.34
C LYS A 80 -6.72 -1.93 11.26
N VAL A 81 -7.68 -1.55 12.10
CA VAL A 81 -9.05 -2.09 12.05
C VAL A 81 -9.67 -1.91 10.67
N SER A 82 -9.40 -0.79 10.00
CA SER A 82 -9.89 -0.51 8.64
C SER A 82 -9.16 -1.34 7.58
N TYR A 83 -7.84 -1.54 7.73
CA TYR A 83 -7.07 -2.45 6.88
C TYR A 83 -7.59 -3.91 7.00
N ASP A 84 -7.92 -4.34 8.22
CA ASP A 84 -8.44 -5.69 8.49
C ASP A 84 -9.86 -5.91 7.91
N MET A 85 -10.53 -4.87 7.40
CA MET A 85 -11.80 -4.99 6.66
C MET A 85 -11.63 -5.14 5.15
N LEU A 86 -10.45 -4.80 4.62
CA LEU A 86 -10.15 -4.93 3.20
C LEU A 86 -10.08 -6.40 2.79
N ASP A 87 -10.54 -6.69 1.58
CA ASP A 87 -10.30 -7.96 0.93
C ASP A 87 -8.83 -8.08 0.46
N TYR A 88 -8.46 -9.25 -0.04
CA TYR A 88 -7.09 -9.54 -0.44
C TYR A 88 -6.54 -8.56 -1.49
N HIS A 89 -7.31 -8.26 -2.55
CA HIS A 89 -6.85 -7.36 -3.62
C HIS A 89 -6.72 -5.92 -3.12
N GLN A 90 -7.65 -5.46 -2.30
CA GLN A 90 -7.59 -4.13 -1.70
C GLN A 90 -6.39 -3.96 -0.76
N ARG A 91 -6.04 -4.99 0.01
CA ARG A 91 -4.83 -4.99 0.86
C ARG A 91 -3.57 -4.88 0.02
N GLU A 92 -3.48 -5.68 -1.03
CA GLU A 92 -2.32 -5.66 -1.94
C GLU A 92 -2.14 -4.29 -2.59
N ILE A 93 -3.23 -3.67 -3.07
CA ILE A 93 -3.21 -2.33 -3.66
C ILE A 93 -2.84 -1.27 -2.61
N PHE A 94 -3.41 -1.35 -1.40
CA PHE A 94 -3.09 -0.43 -0.31
C PHE A 94 -1.59 -0.45 0.05
N LEU A 95 -1.00 -1.64 0.17
CA LEU A 95 0.43 -1.80 0.47
C LEU A 95 1.30 -1.31 -0.70
N ASP A 96 0.91 -1.60 -1.95
CA ASP A 96 1.64 -1.11 -3.12
C ASP A 96 1.67 0.43 -3.18
N ILE A 97 0.52 1.08 -2.93
CA ILE A 97 0.44 2.55 -2.89
C ILE A 97 1.39 3.09 -1.83
N ALA A 98 1.29 2.60 -0.60
CA ALA A 98 2.10 3.09 0.52
C ALA A 98 3.62 2.96 0.32
N CYS A 99 4.03 1.90 -0.38
CA CYS A 99 5.44 1.63 -0.63
C CYS A 99 6.00 2.40 -1.84
N TYR A 100 5.25 2.46 -2.94
CA TYR A 100 5.82 2.81 -4.25
C TYR A 100 5.09 3.92 -5.00
N PHE A 101 3.79 4.13 -4.76
CA PHE A 101 2.96 4.96 -5.64
C PHE A 101 2.36 6.22 -4.99
N ILE A 102 2.72 6.59 -3.76
CA ILE A 102 2.36 7.91 -3.21
C ILE A 102 2.95 9.00 -4.09
N GLY A 103 2.10 9.93 -4.56
CA GLY A 103 2.48 11.05 -5.41
C GLY A 103 2.73 10.65 -6.88
N LYS A 104 2.26 9.47 -7.31
CA LYS A 104 2.36 9.01 -8.70
C LYS A 104 1.01 9.06 -9.39
N GLU A 105 1.03 9.30 -10.69
CA GLU A 105 -0.18 9.22 -11.52
C GLU A 105 -0.76 7.79 -11.51
N ARG A 106 -2.05 7.69 -11.26
CA ARG A 106 -2.82 6.45 -11.05
C ARG A 106 -2.76 5.51 -12.25
N HIS A 107 -2.68 6.05 -13.46
CA HIS A 107 -2.62 5.26 -14.67
C HIS A 107 -1.38 4.35 -14.72
N HIS A 108 -0.28 4.69 -14.05
CA HIS A 108 0.92 3.83 -13.98
C HIS A 108 0.67 2.52 -13.22
N PRO A 109 0.37 2.52 -11.90
CA PRO A 109 0.11 1.28 -11.16
C PRO A 109 -1.16 0.55 -11.62
N HIS A 110 -2.06 1.22 -12.35
CA HIS A 110 -3.22 0.57 -12.95
C HIS A 110 -2.83 -0.65 -13.81
N TYR A 111 -1.77 -0.54 -14.62
CA TYR A 111 -1.30 -1.64 -15.47
C TYR A 111 -0.71 -2.79 -14.64
N LEU A 112 0.07 -2.49 -13.60
CA LEU A 112 0.60 -3.47 -12.65
C LEU A 112 -0.53 -4.32 -12.06
N TRP A 113 -1.56 -3.66 -11.52
CA TRP A 113 -2.67 -4.36 -10.87
C TRP A 113 -3.52 -5.13 -11.87
N LYS A 114 -3.76 -4.59 -13.07
CA LYS A 114 -4.49 -5.30 -14.13
C LYS A 114 -3.74 -6.55 -14.59
N ALA A 115 -2.42 -6.47 -14.77
CA ALA A 115 -1.58 -7.62 -15.12
C ALA A 115 -1.54 -8.69 -14.02
N SER A 116 -1.73 -8.27 -12.76
CA SER A 116 -1.88 -9.15 -11.59
C SER A 116 -3.29 -9.73 -11.45
N SER A 117 -4.17 -9.57 -12.45
CA SER A 117 -5.57 -10.02 -12.42
C SER A 117 -6.44 -9.36 -11.33
N TYR A 118 -6.09 -8.14 -10.90
CA TYR A 118 -6.92 -7.34 -10.01
C TYR A 118 -7.92 -6.49 -10.80
N PHE A 119 -8.88 -5.88 -10.09
CA PHE A 119 -9.86 -4.95 -10.66
C PHE A 119 -9.58 -3.50 -10.22
N PRO A 120 -8.48 -2.87 -10.66
CA PRO A 120 -7.97 -1.64 -10.06
C PRO A 120 -8.98 -0.49 -10.00
N LYS A 121 -9.84 -0.31 -11.02
CA LYS A 121 -10.89 0.74 -10.97
C LYS A 121 -11.85 0.53 -9.78
N ARG A 122 -12.27 -0.72 -9.55
CA ARG A 122 -13.17 -1.08 -8.46
C ARG A 122 -12.46 -0.95 -7.12
N GLU A 123 -11.26 -1.51 -6.99
CA GLU A 123 -10.55 -1.54 -5.71
C GLU A 123 -10.10 -0.14 -5.26
N LEU A 124 -9.62 0.70 -6.18
CA LEU A 124 -9.30 2.11 -5.86
C LEU A 124 -10.53 2.89 -5.42
N LEU A 125 -11.68 2.67 -6.07
CA LEU A 125 -12.93 3.30 -5.65
C LEU A 125 -13.32 2.89 -4.22
N VAL A 126 -13.09 1.63 -3.84
CA VAL A 126 -13.34 1.16 -2.47
C VAL A 126 -12.38 1.81 -1.47
N LEU A 127 -11.08 1.87 -1.78
CA LEU A 127 -10.09 2.51 -0.92
C LEU A 127 -10.36 4.00 -0.73
N ALA A 128 -10.75 4.71 -1.80
CA ALA A 128 -11.13 6.13 -1.76
C ALA A 128 -12.40 6.34 -0.91
N ARG A 129 -13.43 5.50 -1.10
CA ARG A 129 -14.65 5.54 -0.27
C ARG A 129 -14.37 5.29 1.19
N MET A 130 -13.44 4.40 1.53
CA MET A 130 -12.99 4.16 2.90
C MET A 130 -12.06 5.25 3.44
N SER A 131 -11.76 6.29 2.66
CA SER A 131 -10.82 7.36 3.00
C SER A 131 -9.39 6.86 3.28
N LEU A 132 -9.01 5.72 2.68
CA LEU A 132 -7.69 5.12 2.80
C LEU A 132 -6.70 5.68 1.76
N THR A 133 -7.24 6.23 0.67
CA THR A 133 -6.50 6.96 -0.35
C THR A 133 -7.34 8.18 -0.73
N LYS A 134 -6.73 9.19 -1.35
CA LYS A 134 -7.45 10.24 -2.06
C LYS A 134 -6.97 10.30 -3.50
N GLU A 135 -7.88 10.77 -4.34
CA GLU A 135 -7.58 11.35 -5.63
C GLU A 135 -7.56 12.86 -5.35
N GLU A 136 -6.50 13.58 -5.72
CA GLU A 136 -6.61 15.04 -5.75
C GLU A 136 -7.58 15.39 -6.88
N GLU A 137 -8.60 16.20 -6.60
CA GLU A 137 -9.74 16.41 -7.52
C GLU A 137 -9.31 17.02 -8.87
N ASP A 138 -8.10 17.57 -8.96
CA ASP A 138 -7.54 18.19 -10.16
C ASP A 138 -6.37 17.42 -10.80
N ASP A 139 -5.78 16.43 -10.13
CA ASP A 139 -4.65 15.68 -10.65
C ASP A 139 -4.87 14.18 -10.38
N ASP A 140 -4.72 13.32 -11.40
CA ASP A 140 -4.86 11.85 -11.35
C ASP A 140 -3.76 11.18 -10.49
N ILE A 141 -3.32 11.83 -9.42
CA ILE A 141 -2.25 11.48 -8.50
C ILE A 141 -2.80 10.70 -7.31
N LEU A 142 -2.15 9.58 -7.01
CA LEU A 142 -2.45 8.77 -5.84
C LEU A 142 -1.90 9.41 -4.58
N TRP A 143 -2.80 9.75 -3.66
CA TRP A 143 -2.44 10.31 -2.37
C TRP A 143 -2.85 9.40 -1.21
N MET A 144 -2.01 9.33 -0.18
CA MET A 144 -2.26 8.57 1.04
C MET A 144 -1.73 9.35 2.25
N HIS A 145 -2.51 9.37 3.34
CA HIS A 145 -2.07 9.95 4.61
C HIS A 145 -0.79 9.28 5.11
N ASP A 146 0.12 10.07 5.68
CA ASP A 146 1.36 9.60 6.32
C ASP A 146 1.10 8.51 7.37
N GLN A 147 0.08 8.64 8.20
CA GLN A 147 -0.29 7.62 9.20
C GLN A 147 -0.74 6.29 8.58
N LEU A 148 -1.33 6.32 7.38
CA LEU A 148 -1.71 5.11 6.63
C LEU A 148 -0.52 4.48 5.92
N ARG A 149 0.37 5.31 5.38
CA ARG A 149 1.65 4.87 4.84
C ARG A 149 2.48 4.17 5.93
N ASP A 150 2.56 4.77 7.11
CA ASP A 150 3.34 4.24 8.22
C ASP A 150 2.70 2.95 8.76
N LEU A 151 1.36 2.87 8.80
CA LEU A 151 0.65 1.61 9.09
C LEU A 151 1.00 0.50 8.08
N ALA A 152 0.96 0.79 6.78
CA ALA A 152 1.28 -0.20 5.74
C ALA A 152 2.72 -0.74 5.91
N ARG A 153 3.66 0.17 6.16
CA ARG A 153 5.08 -0.17 6.36
C ARG A 153 5.29 -0.99 7.63
N GLU A 154 4.60 -0.66 8.72
CA GLU A 154 4.61 -1.45 9.96
C GLU A 154 4.04 -2.86 9.72
N ILE A 155 2.95 -2.99 8.95
CA ILE A 155 2.38 -4.30 8.59
C ILE A 155 3.43 -5.16 7.88
N ILE A 156 4.16 -4.59 6.92
CA ILE A 156 5.20 -5.32 6.17
C ILE A 156 6.41 -5.64 7.06
N GLN A 157 6.82 -4.72 7.94
CA GLN A 157 7.90 -5.00 8.91
C GLN A 157 7.55 -6.17 9.84
N ARG A 158 6.27 -6.30 10.22
CA ARG A 158 5.77 -7.39 11.08
C ARG A 158 5.63 -8.74 10.36
N GLU A 159 5.74 -8.80 9.03
CA GLU A 159 5.78 -10.09 8.31
C GLU A 159 7.01 -10.92 8.72
N ASP A 160 8.15 -10.25 8.93
CA ASP A 160 9.33 -10.80 9.61
C ASP A 160 10.21 -9.66 10.16
N VAL A 161 10.23 -9.51 11.48
CA VAL A 161 10.94 -8.41 12.16
C VAL A 161 12.45 -8.53 11.98
N HIS A 162 12.98 -9.75 11.88
CA HIS A 162 14.41 -10.01 11.88
C HIS A 162 14.99 -10.20 10.49
N ASN A 163 14.21 -10.71 9.54
CA ASN A 163 14.69 -11.03 8.20
C ASN A 163 13.92 -10.24 7.13
N PRO A 164 14.50 -9.14 6.60
CA PRO A 164 13.89 -8.37 5.52
C PRO A 164 13.62 -9.20 4.26
N GLY A 165 14.46 -10.19 3.93
CA GLY A 165 14.27 -11.08 2.78
C GLY A 165 13.04 -11.99 2.86
N LYS A 166 12.37 -12.06 4.02
CA LYS A 166 11.08 -12.74 4.21
C LYS A 166 9.87 -11.82 4.17
N ARG A 167 10.07 -10.52 3.91
CA ARG A 167 9.00 -9.53 3.75
C ARG A 167 8.56 -9.46 2.28
N SER A 168 7.29 -9.17 2.06
CA SER A 168 6.66 -9.11 0.75
C SER A 168 7.15 -7.92 -0.08
N ARG A 169 7.43 -6.80 0.57
CA ARG A 169 7.78 -5.54 -0.08
C ARG A 169 9.01 -4.93 0.55
N LEU A 170 9.98 -4.58 -0.29
CA LEU A 170 11.21 -3.90 0.09
C LEU A 170 11.21 -2.51 -0.57
N TRP A 171 10.76 -1.50 0.18
CA TRP A 171 10.65 -0.11 -0.31
C TRP A 171 11.82 0.78 0.11
N GLU A 172 12.61 0.37 1.12
CA GLU A 172 13.79 1.08 1.58
C GLU A 172 15.00 0.66 0.74
N PRO A 173 15.58 1.54 -0.09
CA PRO A 173 16.59 1.14 -1.07
C PRO A 173 17.82 0.47 -0.47
N LYS A 174 18.25 0.89 0.73
CA LYS A 174 19.40 0.31 1.44
C LYS A 174 19.12 -1.14 1.86
N ILE A 175 17.95 -1.39 2.47
CA ILE A 175 17.54 -2.73 2.89
C ILE A 175 17.35 -3.63 1.67
N ALA A 176 16.69 -3.12 0.63
CA ALA A 176 16.50 -3.83 -0.63
C ALA A 176 17.84 -4.24 -1.25
N LEU A 177 18.81 -3.32 -1.28
CA LEU A 177 20.15 -3.56 -1.79
C LEU A 177 20.84 -4.69 -1.00
N ASP A 178 20.83 -4.62 0.33
CA ASP A 178 21.49 -5.61 1.18
C ASP A 178 20.90 -7.01 0.95
N VAL A 179 19.56 -7.14 0.90
CA VAL A 179 18.88 -8.41 0.65
C VAL A 179 19.28 -9.03 -0.70
N VAL A 180 19.39 -8.22 -1.75
CA VAL A 180 19.78 -8.68 -3.09
C VAL A 180 21.24 -9.08 -3.13
N ARG A 181 22.15 -8.25 -2.59
CA ARG A 181 23.60 -8.50 -2.60
C ARG A 181 23.98 -9.73 -1.77
N MET A 182 23.33 -9.92 -0.64
CA MET A 182 23.56 -11.07 0.23
C MET A 182 22.75 -12.31 -0.20
N LYS A 183 21.93 -12.20 -1.25
CA LYS A 183 21.04 -13.28 -1.75
C LYS A 183 20.11 -13.81 -0.65
N GLU A 184 19.71 -12.97 0.29
CA GLU A 184 18.84 -13.31 1.43
C GLU A 184 17.35 -13.25 1.10
N GLY A 185 17.02 -12.84 -0.13
CA GLY A 185 15.66 -12.86 -0.65
C GLY A 185 15.00 -14.23 -0.57
N THR A 186 13.67 -14.23 -0.52
CA THR A 186 12.87 -15.45 -0.58
C THR A 186 11.73 -15.30 -1.58
N ASP A 187 11.00 -16.39 -1.83
CA ASP A 187 9.78 -16.41 -2.63
C ASP A 187 8.67 -15.53 -2.05
N LYS A 188 8.80 -15.04 -0.81
CA LYS A 188 7.87 -14.06 -0.24
C LYS A 188 8.03 -12.67 -0.84
N VAL A 189 9.23 -12.29 -1.30
CA VAL A 189 9.50 -10.95 -1.84
C VAL A 189 8.85 -10.83 -3.21
N ILE A 190 7.88 -9.92 -3.33
CA ILE A 190 7.12 -9.67 -4.55
C ILE A 190 7.35 -8.28 -5.14
N ALA A 191 7.88 -7.33 -4.37
CA ALA A 191 8.16 -5.98 -4.84
C ALA A 191 9.46 -5.42 -4.25
N LEU A 192 10.26 -4.79 -5.12
CA LEU A 192 11.61 -4.37 -4.80
C LEU A 192 11.92 -2.99 -5.39
N LYS A 193 12.44 -2.07 -4.56
CA LYS A 193 12.91 -0.75 -4.97
C LYS A 193 14.40 -0.59 -4.73
N LEU A 194 15.15 -0.39 -5.81
CA LEU A 194 16.61 -0.19 -5.81
C LEU A 194 17.00 1.16 -6.42
N THR A 195 16.09 2.14 -6.43
CA THR A 195 16.37 3.52 -6.88
C THR A 195 16.84 4.43 -5.75
N GLY A 196 17.47 5.55 -6.08
CA GLY A 196 17.98 6.52 -5.10
C GLY A 196 19.24 6.05 -4.36
N LEU A 197 19.97 5.10 -4.95
CA LEU A 197 21.27 4.65 -4.45
C LEU A 197 22.38 5.55 -5.00
N SER A 198 23.39 5.86 -4.17
CA SER A 198 24.42 6.86 -4.47
C SER A 198 25.49 6.44 -5.51
N LYS A 199 25.38 5.24 -6.09
CA LYS A 199 26.33 4.69 -7.06
C LYS A 199 25.59 3.92 -8.15
N GLU A 200 26.07 4.03 -9.40
CA GLU A 200 25.73 3.09 -10.47
C GLU A 200 26.13 1.68 -10.00
N GLN A 201 25.14 0.79 -9.83
CA GLN A 201 25.35 -0.54 -9.29
C GLN A 201 24.80 -1.59 -10.24
N ASN A 202 25.70 -2.33 -10.89
CA ASN A 202 25.29 -3.51 -11.65
C ASN A 202 24.79 -4.60 -10.69
N PHE A 203 23.66 -5.21 -11.01
CA PHE A 203 23.19 -6.43 -10.38
C PHE A 203 23.27 -7.61 -11.34
N THR A 204 23.66 -8.76 -10.83
CA THR A 204 23.77 -9.98 -11.63
C THR A 204 22.49 -10.80 -11.57
N SER A 205 22.25 -11.66 -12.57
CA SER A 205 21.14 -12.61 -12.53
C SER A 205 21.21 -13.53 -11.31
N GLU A 206 22.42 -13.91 -10.86
CA GLU A 206 22.60 -14.74 -9.67
C GLU A 206 22.08 -14.07 -8.39
N GLU A 207 22.17 -12.74 -8.27
CA GLU A 207 21.66 -11.99 -7.13
C GLU A 207 20.13 -11.97 -7.07
N PHE A 208 19.46 -12.14 -8.20
CA PHE A 208 17.99 -12.23 -8.29
C PHE A 208 17.46 -13.66 -8.23
N SER A 209 18.33 -14.67 -8.19
CA SER A 209 17.92 -16.08 -8.23
C SER A 209 17.03 -16.51 -7.07
N THR A 210 17.09 -15.83 -5.92
CA THR A 210 16.30 -16.12 -4.73
C THR A 210 14.96 -15.36 -4.67
N LEU A 211 14.63 -14.59 -5.72
CA LEU A 211 13.46 -13.71 -5.80
C LEU A 211 12.47 -14.13 -6.92
N PRO A 212 12.02 -15.40 -6.97
CA PRO A 212 11.27 -15.93 -8.12
C PRO A 212 9.85 -15.37 -8.26
N ASN A 213 9.35 -14.63 -7.27
CA ASN A 213 7.98 -14.12 -7.21
C ASN A 213 7.88 -12.60 -7.40
N LEU A 214 8.96 -11.94 -7.82
CA LEU A 214 8.94 -10.51 -8.10
C LEU A 214 7.89 -10.17 -9.17
N ARG A 215 6.92 -9.34 -8.79
CA ARG A 215 5.92 -8.74 -9.69
C ARG A 215 6.20 -7.26 -9.97
N PHE A 216 6.94 -6.58 -9.10
CA PHE A 216 7.32 -5.17 -9.23
C PHE A 216 8.82 -4.98 -8.98
N LEU A 217 9.48 -4.25 -9.87
CA LEU A 217 10.90 -3.91 -9.76
C LEU A 217 11.14 -2.45 -10.16
N GLU A 218 11.79 -1.68 -9.30
CA GLU A 218 12.21 -0.30 -9.55
C GLU A 218 13.74 -0.22 -9.51
N LEU A 219 14.37 0.26 -10.59
CA LEU A 219 15.82 0.32 -10.81
C LEU A 219 16.26 1.67 -11.39
N ASP A 220 17.53 2.03 -11.17
CA ASP A 220 18.22 3.16 -11.78
C ASP A 220 19.28 2.66 -12.82
N SER A 221 20.07 3.58 -13.39
CA SER A 221 21.05 3.31 -14.45
C SER A 221 21.94 2.09 -14.20
N ARG A 222 22.16 1.27 -15.24
CA ARG A 222 23.13 0.14 -15.27
C ARG A 222 22.92 -0.89 -14.16
N ASN A 223 21.69 -1.39 -14.02
CA ASN A 223 21.34 -2.29 -12.93
C ASN A 223 21.30 -3.79 -13.30
N LEU A 224 21.35 -4.24 -14.55
CA LEU A 224 21.20 -5.69 -14.83
C LEU A 224 22.30 -6.22 -15.77
N VAL A 225 22.96 -7.30 -15.33
CA VAL A 225 24.03 -8.01 -16.06
C VAL A 225 23.79 -9.52 -15.97
N GLY A 226 23.73 -10.20 -17.12
CA GLY A 226 23.50 -11.65 -17.21
C GLY A 226 22.10 -12.01 -17.70
N ASP A 227 21.74 -13.29 -17.63
CA ASP A 227 20.47 -13.81 -18.16
C ASP A 227 19.35 -13.80 -17.11
N PHE A 228 18.29 -13.03 -17.38
CA PHE A 228 17.11 -12.88 -16.52
C PHE A 228 15.86 -13.57 -17.08
N LYS A 229 15.93 -14.23 -18.25
CA LYS A 229 14.78 -14.73 -19.02
C LYS A 229 13.81 -15.62 -18.22
N ASN A 230 14.30 -16.29 -17.18
CA ASN A 230 13.48 -17.16 -16.32
C ASN A 230 13.31 -16.62 -14.88
N LEU A 231 14.18 -15.70 -14.46
CA LEU A 231 14.21 -15.18 -13.09
C LEU A 231 13.12 -14.15 -12.84
N LEU A 232 12.76 -13.39 -13.87
CA LEU A 232 11.74 -12.34 -13.80
C LEU A 232 10.43 -12.76 -14.50
N SER A 233 10.16 -14.06 -14.60
CA SER A 233 8.99 -14.60 -15.30
C SER A 233 7.64 -14.16 -14.73
N LYS A 234 7.61 -13.76 -13.45
CA LYS A 234 6.42 -13.21 -12.77
C LYS A 234 6.40 -11.68 -12.74
N LEU A 235 7.39 -11.01 -13.31
CA LEU A 235 7.48 -9.56 -13.30
C LEU A 235 6.38 -8.95 -14.15
N THR A 236 5.57 -8.11 -13.52
CA THR A 236 4.45 -7.40 -14.17
C THR A 236 4.73 -5.91 -14.36
N TRP A 237 5.73 -5.38 -13.65
CA TRP A 237 6.12 -3.98 -13.74
C TRP A 237 7.62 -3.81 -13.55
N LEU A 238 8.25 -3.11 -14.49
CA LEU A 238 9.63 -2.66 -14.41
C LEU A 238 9.67 -1.14 -14.59
N SER A 239 10.02 -0.43 -13.52
CA SER A 239 10.36 0.98 -13.59
C SER A 239 11.86 1.10 -13.65
N TRP A 240 12.39 1.53 -14.80
CA TRP A 240 13.83 1.66 -15.02
C TRP A 240 14.19 3.09 -15.42
N SER A 241 14.59 3.89 -14.44
CA SER A 241 15.12 5.23 -14.68
C SER A 241 16.49 5.12 -15.35
N ASN A 242 16.74 5.97 -16.36
CA ASN A 242 18.04 6.10 -17.02
C ASN A 242 18.58 4.78 -17.60
N CYS A 243 17.68 3.97 -18.18
CA CYS A 243 18.04 2.70 -18.82
C CYS A 243 19.14 2.91 -19.88
N PRO A 244 20.24 2.14 -19.84
CA PRO A 244 21.30 2.27 -20.84
C PRO A 244 20.76 1.87 -22.21
N PHE A 245 20.95 2.74 -23.21
CA PHE A 245 20.45 2.63 -24.59
C PHE A 245 20.78 1.32 -25.36
N ARG A 246 21.51 0.36 -24.75
CA ARG A 246 22.03 -0.86 -25.39
C ARG A 246 21.40 -2.17 -24.92
N ILE A 247 20.40 -2.17 -24.03
CA ILE A 247 19.73 -3.40 -23.62
C ILE A 247 18.63 -3.73 -24.63
N THR A 248 18.80 -4.82 -25.37
CA THR A 248 17.75 -5.39 -26.21
C THR A 248 16.65 -5.95 -25.30
N CYS A 249 15.41 -5.49 -25.48
CA CYS A 249 14.25 -5.98 -24.71
C CYS A 249 14.05 -7.50 -24.83
N ASP A 250 14.67 -8.14 -25.82
CA ASP A 250 14.70 -9.59 -26.03
C ASP A 250 15.42 -10.37 -24.91
N GLU A 251 16.23 -9.72 -24.07
CA GLU A 251 16.89 -10.34 -22.91
C GLU A 251 16.02 -10.38 -21.65
N LEU A 252 14.92 -9.60 -21.61
CA LEU A 252 13.98 -9.54 -20.47
C LEU A 252 12.63 -10.26 -20.72
N ILE A 253 12.31 -10.55 -22.01
CA ILE A 253 11.17 -11.28 -22.63
C ILE A 253 9.72 -11.04 -22.11
N SER A 254 8.83 -10.78 -23.09
CA SER A 254 7.42 -11.24 -23.24
C SER A 254 6.43 -10.90 -22.13
N ARG A 255 6.09 -9.62 -22.01
CA ARG A 255 4.72 -9.10 -21.85
C ARG A 255 4.82 -7.58 -21.92
N GLU A 256 3.70 -6.88 -21.91
CA GLU A 256 3.64 -5.42 -21.85
C GLU A 256 4.36 -4.91 -20.59
N ILE A 257 5.69 -4.83 -20.63
CA ILE A 257 6.50 -4.16 -19.63
C ILE A 257 6.27 -2.67 -19.90
N SER A 258 5.35 -2.08 -19.17
CA SER A 258 5.17 -0.63 -19.16
C SER A 258 6.38 0.00 -18.49
N CYS A 259 7.41 0.30 -19.29
CA CYS A 259 8.49 1.19 -18.91
C CYS A 259 7.91 2.60 -18.75
N ALA A 260 7.78 3.09 -17.52
CA ALA A 260 7.57 4.52 -17.28
C ALA A 260 8.85 5.26 -17.71
N ARG A 261 8.94 5.62 -18.99
CA ARG A 261 9.95 6.57 -19.45
C ARG A 261 9.58 7.93 -18.86
N PRO A 262 10.49 8.62 -18.15
CA PRO A 262 10.27 10.04 -17.89
C PRO A 262 10.20 10.75 -19.26
N PHE A 263 9.06 11.32 -19.60
CA PHE A 263 8.92 12.20 -20.75
C PHE A 263 9.62 13.53 -20.45
N GLY A 264 10.68 13.87 -21.21
CA GLY A 264 11.27 15.21 -21.37
C GLY A 264 11.96 15.79 -20.12
N LYS A 265 13.22 16.23 -20.15
CA LYS A 265 14.01 16.89 -21.20
C LYS A 265 15.44 16.36 -21.23
#